data_AF-A0A7Y0SNW7-F1
#
_entry.id   AF-A0A7Y0SNW7-F1
#
_cell.length_a   1.000
_cell.length_b   1.000
_cell.length_c   1.000
_cell.angle_alpha   90.00
_cell.angle_beta   90.00
_cell.angle_gamma   90.00
#
_symmetry.space_group_name_H-M   'P 1'
#
loop_
_entity.id
_entity.type
_entity.pdbx_description
1 polymer ?
#
loop_
_entity_poly.entity_id
_entity_poly.type
_entity_poly.pdbx_seq_one_letter_code
_entity_poly.pdbx_strand_id
1 'polypeptide(L)'
;MRKTPLLLAMMIIATGQVGVSIYLPSLPLIGHDLNLPQHSIQNLVTLFLVGFGISQLFYGPLSDAIGRRPVFILGQSVYLVGTVICIAFS
;
A
#
# COMPACT_ATOMS: atom_id res chain seq x y z
N MET A 1 8.22 13.23 -28.32
CA MET A 1 8.67 12.70 -27.01
C MET A 1 7.49 12.00 -26.33
N ARG A 2 7.52 10.67 -26.15
CA ARG A 2 6.43 9.94 -25.45
C ARG A 2 6.46 10.30 -23.96
N LYS A 3 5.47 11.05 -23.46
CA LYS A 3 5.36 11.49 -22.05
C LYS A 3 4.80 10.41 -21.10
N THR A 4 4.33 9.29 -21.65
CA THR A 4 3.72 8.17 -20.93
C THR A 4 4.56 7.54 -19.80
N PRO A 5 5.89 7.33 -19.91
CA PRO A 5 6.66 6.75 -18.82
C PRO A 5 6.86 7.71 -17.64
N LEU A 6 6.92 9.02 -17.88
CA LEU A 6 7.04 10.04 -16.83
C LEU A 6 5.75 10.09 -15.99
N LEU A 7 4.60 10.06 -16.67
CA LEU A 7 3.29 10.11 -16.03
C LEU A 7 3.03 8.86 -15.16
N LEU A 8 3.45 7.69 -15.64
CA LEU A 8 3.38 6.44 -14.87
C LEU A 8 4.27 6.50 -13.62
N ALA A 9 5.50 7.02 -13.73
CA ALA A 9 6.40 7.17 -12.58
C ALA A 9 5.82 8.11 -11.51
N MET A 10 5.22 9.23 -11.94
CA MET A 10 4.54 10.17 -11.05
C MET A 10 3.36 9.50 -10.32
N MET A 11 2.55 8.70 -11.02
CA MET A 11 1.42 7.98 -10.41
C MET A 11 1.88 6.94 -9.39
N ILE A 12 2.93 6.18 -9.68
CA ILE A 12 3.50 5.19 -8.75
C ILE A 12 3.94 5.87 -7.44
N ILE A 13 4.70 6.96 -7.57
CA ILE A 13 5.24 7.68 -6.41
C ILE A 13 4.11 8.34 -5.60
N ALA A 14 3.19 9.03 -6.30
CA ALA A 14 2.09 9.73 -5.64
C ALA A 14 1.19 8.77 -4.85
N THR A 15 0.79 7.65 -5.46
CA THR A 15 -0.12 6.69 -4.81
C THR A 15 0.52 6.04 -3.58
N GLY A 16 1.79 5.64 -3.69
CA GLY A 16 2.51 5.04 -2.57
C GLY A 16 2.72 6.02 -1.41
N GLN A 17 3.13 7.26 -1.70
CA GLN A 17 3.36 8.26 -0.65
C GLN A 17 2.07 8.71 0.02
N VAL A 18 1.02 9.02 -0.75
CA VAL A 18 -0.26 9.47 -0.21
C VAL A 18 -0.86 8.44 0.74
N GLY A 19 -0.83 7.15 0.39
CA GLY A 19 -1.36 6.08 1.24
C GLY A 19 -0.66 6.02 2.60
N VAL A 20 0.68 6.01 2.61
CA VAL A 20 1.47 5.95 3.85
C VAL A 20 1.32 7.22 4.68
N SER A 21 1.32 8.39 4.04
CA SER A 21 1.14 9.68 4.70
C SER A 21 -0.22 9.84 5.37
N ILE A 22 -1.28 9.22 4.84
CA ILE A 22 -2.61 9.20 5.48
C ILE A 22 -2.66 8.12 6.55
N TYR A 23 -2.11 6.94 6.29
CA TYR A 23 -2.24 5.78 7.18
C TYR A 23 -1.57 5.97 8.55
N LEU A 24 -0.31 6.42 8.59
CA LEU A 24 0.44 6.57 9.85
C LEU A 24 -0.26 7.48 10.89
N PRO A 25 -0.69 8.72 10.55
CA PRO A 25 -1.37 9.58 11.51
C PRO A 25 -2.79 9.10 11.87
N SER A 26 -3.39 8.25 11.04
CA SER A 26 -4.73 7.71 11.26
C SER A 26 -4.76 6.52 12.22
N LEU A 27 -3.65 5.78 12.37
CA LEU A 27 -3.54 4.64 13.29
C LEU A 27 -4.03 4.90 14.73
N PRO A 28 -3.63 6.00 15.41
CA PRO A 28 -4.14 6.29 16.75
C PRO A 28 -5.65 6.57 16.77
N LEU A 29 -6.20 7.20 15.73
CA LEU A 29 -7.64 7.45 15.59
C LEU A 29 -8.42 6.16 15.39
N ILE A 30 -7.93 5.27 14.52
CA ILE A 30 -8.48 3.92 14.29
C ILE A 30 -8.50 3.12 15.59
N GLY A 31 -7.40 3.17 16.36
CA GLY A 31 -7.33 2.50 17.66
C GLY A 31 -8.35 3.02 18.68
N HIS A 32 -8.58 4.33 18.70
CA HIS A 32 -9.58 4.96 19.56
C HIS A 32 -11.02 4.61 19.13
N ASP A 33 -11.33 4.73 17.83
CA ASP A 33 -12.67 4.47 17.30
C ASP A 33 -13.09 2.99 17.41
N LEU A 34 -12.15 2.06 17.23
CA LEU A 34 -12.40 0.63 17.42
C LEU A 34 -12.22 0.14 18.87
N ASN A 35 -11.99 1.03 19.84
CA ASN A 35 -11.75 0.68 21.26
C ASN A 35 -10.66 -0.40 21.44
N LEU A 36 -9.60 -0.35 20.63
CA LEU A 36 -8.55 -1.36 20.63
C LEU A 36 -7.51 -1.08 21.71
N PRO A 37 -7.01 -2.12 22.42
CA PRO A 37 -5.88 -1.95 23.33
C PRO A 37 -4.62 -1.54 22.56
N GLN A 38 -3.72 -0.78 23.20
CA GLN A 38 -2.49 -0.25 22.57
C GLN A 38 -1.61 -1.35 21.91
N HIS A 39 -1.63 -2.57 22.46
CA HIS A 39 -0.93 -3.71 21.87
C HIS A 39 -1.44 -4.07 20.46
N SER A 40 -2.72 -3.87 20.18
CA SER A 40 -3.30 -4.13 18.85
C SER A 40 -2.82 -3.12 17.80
N ILE A 41 -2.64 -1.85 18.19
CA ILE A 41 -2.10 -0.82 17.29
C ILE A 41 -0.64 -1.16 16.93
N GLN A 42 0.16 -1.61 17.91
CA GLN A 42 1.53 -2.04 17.67
C GLN A 42 1.59 -3.24 16.72
N ASN A 43 0.71 -4.23 16.92
CA ASN A 43 0.58 -5.38 16.00
C ASN A 43 0.24 -4.94 14.57
N LEU A 44 -0.62 -3.93 14.39
CA LEU A 44 -0.97 -3.36 13.08
C LEU A 44 0.25 -2.78 12.35
N VAL A 45 1.10 -2.03 13.07
CA VAL A 45 2.35 -1.50 12.53
C VAL A 45 3.32 -2.63 12.16
N THR A 46 3.47 -3.64 13.03
CA THR A 46 4.31 -4.81 12.74
C THR A 46 3.83 -5.55 11.50
N LEU A 47 2.52 -5.81 11.39
CA LEU A 47 1.94 -6.51 10.24
C LEU A 47 2.13 -5.71 8.96
N PHE A 48 1.95 -4.39 9.02
CA PHE A 48 2.24 -3.49 7.90
C PHE A 48 3.70 -3.58 7.45
N LEU A 49 4.66 -3.51 8.37
CA LEU A 49 6.09 -3.58 8.05
C LEU A 49 6.50 -4.93 7.48
N VAL A 50 5.98 -6.03 8.04
CA VAL A 50 6.24 -7.39 7.53
C VAL A 50 5.66 -7.54 6.12
N GLY A 51 4.41 -7.14 5.90
CA GLY A 51 3.77 -7.18 4.59
C GLY A 51 4.51 -6.32 3.56
N PHE A 52 4.94 -5.12 3.97
CA PHE A 52 5.73 -4.22 3.13
C PHE A 52 7.10 -4.82 2.77
N GLY A 53 7.82 -5.37 3.76
CA GLY A 53 9.11 -6.01 3.53
C GLY A 53 9.03 -7.21 2.58
N ILE A 54 8.03 -8.07 2.78
CA ILE A 54 7.75 -9.21 1.88
C ILE A 54 7.45 -8.69 0.47
N SER A 55 6.59 -7.67 0.35
CA SER A 55 6.23 -7.08 -0.95
C SER A 55 7.45 -6.55 -1.69
N GLN A 56 8.38 -5.89 -1.00
CA GLN A 56 9.62 -5.37 -1.59
C GLN A 56 10.48 -6.45 -2.25
N LEU A 57 10.53 -7.65 -1.66
CA LEU A 57 11.30 -8.78 -2.18
C LEU A 57 10.75 -9.25 -3.55
N PHE A 58 9.43 -9.26 -3.71
CA PHE A 58 8.79 -9.65 -4.96
C PHE A 58 8.76 -8.51 -5.98
N TYR A 59 8.56 -7.27 -5.53
CA TYR A 59 8.34 -6.13 -6.43
C TYR A 59 9.55 -5.83 -7.31
N GLY A 60 10.78 -6.03 -6.80
CA GLY A 60 12.02 -5.83 -7.56
C GLY A 60 12.14 -6.77 -8.76
N PRO A 61 12.30 -8.10 -8.55
CA PRO A 61 12.44 -9.08 -9.63
C PRO A 61 11.25 -9.06 -10.59
N LEU A 62 10.03 -8.88 -10.08
CA LEU A 62 8.82 -8.85 -10.89
C LEU A 62 8.78 -7.60 -11.80
N SER A 63 9.18 -6.44 -11.27
CA SER A 63 9.28 -5.19 -12.04
C SER A 63 10.30 -5.30 -13.16
N ASP A 64 11.42 -5.97 -12.93
CA ASP A 64 12.49 -6.11 -13.92
C ASP A 64 12.16 -7.18 -14.98
N ALA A 65 11.44 -8.26 -14.61
CA ALA A 65 11.10 -9.35 -15.52
C ALA A 65 9.92 -9.03 -16.46
N ILE A 66 8.84 -8.43 -15.95
CA ILE A 66 7.59 -8.20 -16.70
C ILE A 66 7.47 -6.75 -17.18
N GLY A 67 8.35 -5.87 -16.68
CA GLY A 67 8.32 -4.44 -16.91
C GLY A 67 7.43 -3.69 -15.91
N ARG A 68 7.74 -2.41 -15.70
CA ARG A 68 7.15 -1.57 -14.65
C ARG A 68 5.63 -1.33 -14.77
N ARG A 69 5.09 -1.28 -15.98
CA ARG A 69 3.67 -0.97 -16.24
C ARG A 69 2.70 -2.07 -15.76
N PRO A 70 2.86 -3.35 -16.14
CA PRO A 70 1.98 -4.40 -15.64
C PRO A 70 2.10 -4.59 -14.14
N VAL A 71 3.30 -4.44 -13.56
CA VAL A 71 3.51 -4.57 -12.10
C VAL A 71 2.79 -3.48 -11.32
N PHE A 72 2.81 -2.23 -11.81
CA PHE A 72 2.03 -1.15 -11.20
C PHE A 72 0.53 -1.44 -11.23
N ILE A 73 0.00 -1.90 -12.37
CA ILE A 73 -1.43 -2.23 -12.50
C ILE A 73 -1.79 -3.36 -11.53
N LEU A 74 -0.94 -4.40 -11.42
CA LEU A 74 -1.10 -5.50 -10.47
C LEU A 74 -1.18 -4.99 -9.02
N GLY A 75 -0.23 -4.15 -8.61
CA GLY A 75 -0.21 -3.54 -7.28
C GLY A 75 -1.47 -2.71 -7.02
N GLN A 76 -1.91 -1.93 -8.01
CA GLN A 76 -3.13 -1.13 -7.90
C GLN A 76 -4.38 -2.00 -7.77
N SER A 77 -4.48 -3.12 -8.51
CA SER A 77 -5.59 -4.06 -8.36
C SER A 77 -5.61 -4.72 -6.98
N VAL A 78 -4.45 -5.09 -6.42
CA VAL A 78 -4.38 -5.62 -5.04
C VAL A 78 -4.84 -4.58 -4.02
N TYR A 79 -4.41 -3.33 -4.18
CA TYR A 79 -4.86 -2.22 -3.33
C TYR A 79 -6.38 -2.02 -3.40
N LEU A 80 -6.95 -2.09 -4.60
CA LEU A 80 -8.39 -1.92 -4.83
C LEU A 80 -9.19 -3.05 -4.19
N VAL A 81 -8.75 -4.30 -4.35
CA VAL A 81 -9.36 -5.48 -3.69
C VAL A 81 -9.27 -5.35 -2.18
N GLY A 82 -8.12 -4.97 -1.62
CA GLY A 82 -7.96 -4.75 -0.19
C GLY A 82 -8.89 -3.67 0.36
N THR A 83 -9.07 -2.57 -0.39
CA THR A 83 -10.01 -1.50 -0.04
C THR A 83 -11.46 -2.00 -0.02
N VAL A 84 -11.86 -2.78 -1.03
CA VAL A 84 -13.21 -3.35 -1.10
C VAL A 84 -13.47 -4.31 0.07
N ILE A 85 -12.49 -5.15 0.41
CA ILE A 85 -12.58 -6.04 1.58
C ILE A 85 -12.73 -5.20 2.85
N CYS A 86 -11.90 -4.17 3.03
CA CYS A 86 -11.98 -3.31 4.22
C CYS A 86 -13.37 -2.66 4.35
N ILE A 87 -13.95 -2.14 3.27
CA ILE A 87 -15.30 -1.57 3.27
C ILE A 87 -16.38 -2.64 3.54
N ALA A 88 -16.21 -3.85 3.02
CA ALA A 88 -17.19 -4.93 3.22
C ALA A 88 -17.19 -5.51 4.64
N PHE A 89 -16.06 -5.42 5.36
CA PHE A 89 -15.88 -5.93 6.72
C PHE A 89 -15.83 -4.83 7.80
N SER A 90 -15.91 -3.55 7.41
CA SER A 90 -16.00 -2.39 8.30
C SER A 90 -17.41 -2.22 8.86
#